data_AF-A0A8B6FDN6-F1
#
_entry.id   AF-A0A8B6FDN6-F1
#
_cell.length_a   1.000
_cell.length_b   1.000
_cell.length_c   1.000
_cell.angle_alpha   90.00
_cell.angle_beta   90.00
_cell.angle_gamma   90.00
#
_symmetry.space_group_name_H-M   'P 1'
#
loop_
_entity.id
_entity.type
_entity.pdbx_description
1 polymer ?
#
loop_
_entity_poly.entity_id
_entity_poly.type
_entity_poly.pdbx_seq_one_letter_code
_entity_poly.pdbx_strand_id
1 'polypeptide(L)'
;MYVNEIDAAIGQMIDNVTGVPEMTFHLGKGVYVSVNKTYPTVDVRQRWKIPDSNKIVSTKKGISLTYDKWEALKGTFPDVRESVPELETTTPCILSEDHQNQEGMLRCSNCNPFAEPL
;
A
#
# COMPACT_ATOMS: atom_id res chain seq x y z
N MET A 1 1.80 2.51 -9.43
CA MET A 1 0.86 1.90 -8.46
C MET A 1 0.97 0.39 -8.60
N TYR A 2 1.02 -0.36 -7.50
CA TYR A 2 1.28 -1.81 -7.46
C TYR A 2 0.13 -2.70 -7.98
N VAL A 3 -0.63 -2.21 -8.98
CA VAL A 3 -1.87 -2.87 -9.43
C VAL A 3 -1.58 -4.26 -9.97
N ASN A 4 -0.57 -4.38 -10.83
CA ASN A 4 -0.22 -5.65 -11.47
C ASN A 4 0.27 -6.67 -10.44
N GLU A 5 1.03 -6.23 -9.43
CA GLU A 5 1.53 -7.07 -8.36
C GLU A 5 0.40 -7.55 -7.44
N ILE A 6 -0.58 -6.69 -7.16
CA ILE A 6 -1.79 -7.05 -6.41
C ILE A 6 -2.65 -8.02 -7.23
N ASP A 7 -2.81 -7.81 -8.53
CA ASP A 7 -3.59 -8.71 -9.40
C ASP A 7 -2.93 -10.08 -9.52
N ALA A 8 -1.61 -10.12 -9.67
CA ALA A 8 -0.84 -11.36 -9.65
C ALA A 8 -1.01 -12.09 -8.30
N ALA A 9 -1.02 -11.34 -7.20
CA ALA A 9 -1.27 -11.89 -5.87
C ALA A 9 -2.67 -12.50 -5.73
N ILE A 10 -3.69 -11.80 -6.23
CA ILE A 10 -5.07 -12.30 -6.26
C ILE A 10 -5.15 -13.59 -7.08
N GLY A 11 -4.51 -13.64 -8.25
CA GLY A 11 -4.46 -14.84 -9.10
C GLY A 11 -3.87 -16.05 -8.35
N GLN A 12 -2.74 -15.87 -7.67
CA GLN A 12 -2.13 -16.93 -6.85
C GLN A 12 -3.06 -17.43 -5.73
N MET A 13 -3.84 -16.53 -5.12
CA MET A 13 -4.81 -16.88 -4.09
C MET A 13 -6.00 -17.67 -4.66
N ILE A 14 -6.52 -17.26 -5.82
CA ILE A 14 -7.60 -17.96 -6.54
C ILE A 14 -7.16 -19.37 -6.95
N ASP A 15 -5.92 -19.50 -7.42
CA ASP A 15 -5.32 -20.78 -7.82
C ASP A 15 -4.95 -21.67 -6.61
N ASN A 16 -5.23 -21.21 -5.37
CA ASN A 16 -4.92 -21.90 -4.11
C ASN A 16 -3.44 -22.30 -4.00
N VAL A 17 -2.54 -21.47 -4.52
CA VAL A 17 -1.10 -21.71 -4.44
C VAL A 17 -0.67 -21.68 -2.98
N THR A 18 -0.14 -22.80 -2.48
CA THR A 18 0.35 -22.90 -1.10
C THR A 18 1.74 -22.27 -0.96
N GLY A 19 2.04 -21.71 0.22
CA GLY A 19 3.37 -21.14 0.50
C GLY A 19 3.59 -19.74 -0.06
N VAL A 20 2.56 -19.09 -0.59
CA VAL A 20 2.63 -17.71 -1.06
C VAL A 20 2.92 -16.78 0.13
N PRO A 21 3.99 -15.96 0.08
CA PRO A 21 4.30 -15.01 1.15
C PRO A 21 3.18 -13.96 1.28
N GLU A 22 3.06 -13.35 2.45
CA GLU A 22 2.10 -12.26 2.62
C GLU A 22 2.57 -11.06 1.79
N MET A 23 1.82 -10.75 0.74
CA MET A 23 2.11 -9.59 -0.10
C MET A 23 1.49 -8.36 0.54
N THR A 24 2.37 -7.49 1.03
CA THR A 24 2.04 -6.19 1.61
C THR A 24 2.88 -5.14 0.90
N PHE A 25 2.22 -4.12 0.35
CA PHE A 25 2.87 -2.99 -0.31
C PHE A 25 2.58 -1.72 0.47
N HIS A 26 3.60 -0.90 0.67
CA HIS A 26 3.49 0.40 1.33
C HIS A 26 3.07 1.47 0.32
N LEU A 27 2.04 2.25 0.66
CA LEU A 27 1.51 3.33 -0.18
C LEU A 27 1.94 4.73 0.30
N GLY A 28 2.71 4.82 1.38
CA GLY A 28 3.11 6.06 2.03
C GLY A 28 2.30 6.38 3.30
N LYS A 29 2.88 7.19 4.20
CA LYS A 29 2.25 7.68 5.45
C LYS A 29 1.61 6.58 6.33
N GLY A 30 2.25 5.42 6.36
CA GLY A 30 1.80 4.26 7.13
C GLY A 30 0.56 3.56 6.56
N VAL A 31 0.17 3.85 5.32
CA VAL A 31 -0.90 3.14 4.61
C VAL A 31 -0.30 1.98 3.83
N TYR A 32 -0.94 0.82 3.93
CA TYR A 32 -0.52 -0.40 3.25
C TYR A 32 -1.68 -1.01 2.49
N VAL A 33 -1.37 -1.70 1.40
CA VAL A 33 -2.27 -2.61 0.71
C VAL A 33 -1.75 -4.03 0.81
N SER A 34 -2.62 -4.98 1.12
CA SER A 34 -2.28 -6.38 1.25
C SER A 34 -3.37 -7.29 0.71
N VAL A 35 -3.00 -8.43 0.15
CA VAL A 35 -3.96 -9.49 -0.21
C VAL A 35 -4.14 -10.40 1.00
N ASN A 36 -5.37 -10.50 1.49
CA ASN A 36 -5.70 -11.26 2.68
C ASN A 36 -5.62 -12.77 2.39
N LYS A 37 -5.00 -13.52 3.29
CA LYS A 37 -4.79 -14.97 3.14
C LYS A 37 -5.98 -15.82 3.58
N THR A 38 -6.78 -15.29 4.49
CA THR A 38 -7.87 -16.01 5.13
C THR A 38 -9.19 -15.74 4.43
N TYR A 39 -9.36 -14.51 3.92
CA TYR A 39 -10.54 -14.05 3.23
C TYR A 39 -10.15 -13.54 1.84
N PRO A 40 -10.99 -13.72 0.80
CA PRO A 40 -10.70 -13.28 -0.56
C PRO A 40 -10.86 -11.77 -0.70
N THR A 41 -9.99 -11.00 -0.05
CA THR A 41 -10.03 -9.54 -0.01
C THR A 41 -8.68 -8.90 -0.25
N VAL A 42 -8.70 -7.68 -0.79
CA VAL A 42 -7.61 -6.72 -0.80
C VAL A 42 -7.88 -5.71 0.32
N ASP A 43 -6.97 -5.64 1.28
CA ASP A 43 -7.08 -4.76 2.44
C ASP A 43 -6.21 -3.51 2.23
N VAL A 44 -6.82 -2.33 2.20
CA VAL A 44 -6.11 -1.04 2.19
C VAL A 44 -6.28 -0.39 3.56
N ARG A 45 -5.21 -0.29 4.34
CA ARG A 45 -5.30 0.05 5.76
C ARG A 45 -4.14 0.86 6.29
N GLN A 46 -4.44 1.84 7.12
CA GLN A 46 -3.45 2.56 7.92
C GLN A 46 -2.98 1.68 9.07
N ARG A 47 -1.67 1.59 9.25
CA ARG A 47 -1.01 0.90 10.35
C ARG A 47 -0.43 1.89 11.37
N TRP A 48 -0.12 1.41 12.55
CA TRP A 48 0.43 2.18 13.66
C TRP A 48 1.47 1.35 14.42
N LYS A 49 2.60 1.97 14.79
CA LYS A 49 3.60 1.38 15.69
C LYS A 49 3.15 1.60 17.13
N ILE A 50 3.04 0.52 17.89
CA ILE A 50 2.72 0.59 19.33
C ILE A 50 3.91 1.26 20.06
N PRO A 51 3.69 2.26 20.94
CA PRO A 51 4.74 2.85 21.77
C PRO A 51 5.52 1.79 22.53
N ASP A 52 6.83 2.00 22.66
CA ASP A 52 7.75 1.12 23.39
C ASP A 52 7.76 -0.34 22.88
N SER A 53 7.37 -0.53 21.62
CA SER A 53 7.25 -1.83 20.99
C SER A 53 7.63 -1.76 19.51
N ASN A 54 8.23 -2.84 19.02
CA ASN A 54 8.53 -3.00 17.59
C ASN A 54 7.33 -3.54 16.81
N LYS A 55 6.15 -3.64 17.43
CA LYS A 55 4.93 -4.13 16.78
C LYS A 55 4.25 -3.03 15.99
N ILE A 56 4.05 -3.30 14.70
CA ILE A 56 3.20 -2.50 13.82
C ILE A 56 1.86 -3.23 13.70
N VAL A 57 0.77 -2.54 14.01
CA VAL A 57 -0.58 -3.09 13.99
C VAL A 57 -1.50 -2.32 13.06
N SER A 58 -2.45 -3.02 12.48
CA SER A 58 -3.53 -2.43 11.68
C SER A 58 -4.45 -1.58 12.56
N THR A 59 -4.77 -0.37 12.10
CA THR A 59 -5.76 0.49 12.76
C THR A 59 -7.17 0.20 12.25
N LYS A 60 -8.17 0.83 12.87
CA LYS A 60 -9.55 0.82 12.35
C LYS A 60 -9.71 1.58 11.03
N LYS A 61 -8.77 2.47 10.67
CA LYS A 61 -8.81 3.26 9.44
C LYS A 61 -8.34 2.43 8.25
N GLY A 62 -9.28 1.97 7.44
CA GLY A 62 -9.01 1.19 6.24
C GLY A 62 -10.28 0.54 5.71
N ILE A 63 -10.14 -0.12 4.57
CA ILE A 63 -11.21 -0.84 3.88
C ILE A 63 -10.73 -2.21 3.44
N SER A 64 -11.64 -3.18 3.46
CA SER A 64 -11.43 -4.52 2.91
C SER A 64 -12.33 -4.65 1.69
N LEU A 65 -11.71 -4.79 0.53
CA LEU A 65 -12.38 -4.91 -0.75
C LEU A 65 -12.39 -6.39 -1.14
N THR A 66 -13.55 -6.96 -1.40
CA THR A 66 -13.64 -8.23 -2.11
C THR A 66 -13.04 -8.08 -3.52
N TYR A 67 -12.64 -9.18 -4.16
CA TYR A 67 -11.94 -9.10 -5.45
C TYR A 67 -12.77 -8.42 -6.56
N ASP A 68 -14.10 -8.61 -6.57
CA ASP A 68 -15.03 -7.89 -7.43
C ASP A 68 -15.02 -6.37 -7.18
N LYS A 69 -14.95 -5.94 -5.91
CA LYS A 69 -14.85 -4.52 -5.55
C LYS A 69 -13.49 -3.94 -5.89
N TRP A 70 -12.43 -4.74 -5.83
CA TRP A 70 -11.10 -4.34 -6.30
C TRP A 70 -11.10 -4.12 -7.82
N GLU A 71 -11.68 -5.03 -8.60
CA GLU A 71 -11.86 -4.84 -10.04
C GLU A 71 -12.68 -3.59 -10.36
N ALA A 72 -13.80 -3.38 -9.65
CA ALA A 72 -14.62 -2.19 -9.81
C ALA A 72 -13.82 -0.90 -9.50
N LEU A 73 -13.04 -0.89 -8.43
CA LEU A 73 -12.19 0.25 -8.06
C LEU A 73 -11.14 0.55 -9.14
N LYS A 74 -10.48 -0.46 -9.71
CA LYS A 74 -9.54 -0.26 -10.82
C LYS A 74 -10.24 0.34 -12.04
N GLY A 75 -11.47 -0.09 -12.30
CA GLY A 75 -12.31 0.43 -13.38
C GLY A 75 -12.60 1.93 -13.27
N THR A 76 -12.58 2.52 -12.06
CA THR A 76 -12.82 3.96 -11.86
C THR A 76 -11.56 4.83 -11.95
N PHE A 77 -10.36 4.25 -12.14
CA PHE A 77 -9.14 5.05 -12.20
C PHE A 77 -9.09 6.08 -13.35
N PRO A 78 -9.62 5.80 -14.55
CA PRO A 78 -9.71 6.82 -15.60
C PRO A 78 -10.51 8.04 -15.13
N ASP A 79 -11.67 7.83 -14.52
CA ASP A 79 -12.53 8.91 -14.02
C ASP A 79 -11.84 9.74 -12.93
N VAL A 80 -11.09 9.08 -12.04
CA VAL A 80 -10.29 9.75 -11.01
C VAL A 80 -9.19 10.62 -11.63
N ARG A 81 -8.50 10.15 -12.66
CA ARG A 81 -7.47 10.92 -13.36
C ARG A 81 -8.04 12.13 -14.08
N GLU A 82 -9.22 11.99 -14.71
CA GLU A 82 -9.92 13.11 -15.34
C GLU A 82 -10.40 14.14 -14.30
N SER A 83 -10.89 13.66 -13.16
CA SER A 83 -11.43 14.52 -12.10
C SER A 83 -10.34 15.23 -11.27
N VAL A 84 -9.13 14.68 -11.24
CA VAL A 84 -8.01 15.16 -10.42
C VAL A 84 -6.73 15.23 -11.28
N PRO A 85 -6.67 16.14 -12.27
CA PRO A 85 -5.58 16.20 -13.24
C PRO A 85 -4.21 16.50 -12.60
N GLU A 86 -4.18 17.10 -11.41
CA GLU A 86 -2.93 17.31 -10.67
C GLU A 86 -2.21 16.01 -10.27
N LEU A 87 -2.91 14.86 -10.28
CA LEU A 87 -2.25 13.57 -10.03
C LEU A 87 -1.27 13.18 -11.13
N GLU A 88 -1.48 13.62 -12.38
CA GLU A 88 -0.58 13.32 -13.51
C GLU A 88 0.75 14.08 -13.40
N THR A 89 0.74 15.27 -12.80
CA THR A 89 1.94 16.10 -12.62
C THR A 89 2.58 15.93 -11.25
N THR A 90 1.92 15.21 -10.33
CA THR A 90 2.44 14.95 -9.00
C THR A 90 3.66 14.04 -9.05
N THR A 91 4.79 14.52 -8.55
CA THR A 91 5.99 13.71 -8.40
C THR A 91 5.81 12.69 -7.26
N PRO A 92 5.97 11.37 -7.52
CA PRO A 92 5.97 10.37 -6.46
C PRO A 92 7.05 10.67 -5.41
N CYS A 93 6.74 10.43 -4.13
CA CYS A 93 7.65 10.71 -3.01
C CYS A 93 9.04 10.10 -3.19
N ILE A 94 9.12 8.88 -3.75
CA ILE A 94 10.40 8.19 -4.00
C ILE A 94 11.29 8.88 -5.03
N LEU A 95 10.73 9.77 -5.85
CA LEU A 95 11.44 10.54 -6.87
C LEU A 95 11.72 11.98 -6.42
N SER A 96 11.34 12.34 -5.20
CA SER A 96 11.58 13.69 -4.65
C SER A 96 13.07 13.94 -4.40
N GLU A 97 13.48 15.21 -4.41
CA GLU A 97 14.88 15.64 -4.27
C GLU A 97 15.48 15.28 -2.89
N ASP A 98 14.65 15.15 -1.86
CA ASP A 98 15.04 14.71 -0.53
C ASP A 98 15.27 13.19 -0.43
N HIS A 99 15.07 12.44 -1.51
CA HIS A 99 15.30 10.98 -1.59
C HIS A 99 16.48 10.60 -2.49
N GLN A 100 17.33 11.56 -2.88
CA GLN A 100 18.47 11.31 -3.77
C GLN A 100 19.64 10.55 -3.11
N ASN A 101 19.52 10.23 -1.82
CA ASN A 101 20.46 9.39 -1.10
C ASN A 101 19.75 8.55 -0.03
N GLN A 102 20.47 7.57 0.52
CA GLN A 102 19.95 6.63 1.51
C GLN A 102 19.49 7.33 2.81
N GLU A 103 20.23 8.35 3.26
CA GLU A 103 19.91 9.06 4.50
C GLU A 103 18.59 9.84 4.39
N GLY A 104 18.41 10.57 3.29
CA GLY A 104 17.19 11.32 3.01
C GLY A 104 15.96 10.40 2.89
N MET A 105 16.11 9.28 2.17
CA MET A 105 15.07 8.26 2.10
C MET A 105 14.70 7.71 3.48
N LEU A 106 15.68 7.32 4.30
CA LEU A 106 15.45 6.76 5.64
C LEU A 106 14.78 7.75 6.61
N ARG A 107 15.05 9.04 6.46
CA ARG A 107 14.46 10.10 7.28
C ARG A 107 13.07 10.53 6.83
N CYS A 108 12.64 10.19 5.62
CA CYS A 108 11.35 10.60 5.12
C CYS A 108 10.22 9.92 5.90
N SER A 109 9.43 10.71 6.63
CA SER A 109 8.28 10.23 7.41
C SER A 109 7.15 9.64 6.56
N ASN A 110 7.11 9.94 5.26
CA ASN A 110 6.15 9.31 4.34
C ASN A 110 6.58 7.89 3.98
N CYS A 111 7.87 7.69 3.69
CA CYS A 111 8.45 6.41 3.27
C CYS A 111 8.75 5.49 4.45
N ASN A 112 9.20 6.07 5.57
CA ASN A 112 9.60 5.36 6.78
C ASN A 112 8.80 5.86 8.00
N PRO A 113 7.47 5.70 8.01
CA PRO A 113 6.57 6.28 9.02
C PRO A 113 6.74 5.70 10.43
N PHE A 114 7.48 4.61 10.57
CA PHE A 114 7.72 3.91 11.84
C PHE A 114 9.21 3.81 12.20
N ALA A 115 10.08 4.49 11.44
CA ALA A 115 11.49 4.61 11.79
C ALA A 115 11.62 5.34 13.13
N GLU A 116 12.61 4.93 13.92
CA GLU A 116 12.96 5.67 15.13
C GLU A 116 13.67 6.97 14.72
N PRO A 117 13.43 8.07 15.45
CA PRO A 117 14.22 9.28 15.25
C PRO A 117 15.69 8.94 15.51
N LEU A 118 16.55 9.26 14.54
CA LEU A 118 18.00 9.13 14.62
C LEU A 118 18.59 10.12 15.63
#